data_AF-A0A817D3C5-F1
#
_entry.id   AF-A0A817D3C5-F1
#
_cell.length_a   1.000
_cell.length_b   1.000
_cell.length_c   1.000
_cell.angle_alpha   90.00
_cell.angle_beta   90.00
_cell.angle_gamma   90.00
#
_symmetry.space_group_name_H-M   'P 1'
#
loop_
_entity.id
_entity.type
_entity.pdbx_description
1 polymer ?
#
loop_
_entity_poly.entity_id
_entity_poly.type
_entity_poly.pdbx_seq_one_letter_code
_entity_poly.pdbx_strand_id
1 'polypeptide(L)'
;MAARDGLPWNPSIYTSTLLQHLNARSVSAMRLLSFFKQIPEFNELNVQDRITLVKYNLMPLIILNCTLGYNTESQKIIEADSDAPWDSTILMKVHGHDIYMKIRKIFESFVRIAQYDQRIIQLALIILILTKGFSTSDGLTEPILNDGIAVYRAQNYYTELLWKYLETMHGYGKTVHIFNELVIHFISWQMLQGYLHRNLCNVLTPTEMNELLPIMKSLLHIP
;
A
#
# COMPACT_ATOMS: atom_id res chain seq x y z
N MET A 1 3.62 -17.07 -14.25
CA MET A 1 2.85 -18.33 -14.19
C MET A 1 3.68 -19.39 -13.49
N ALA A 2 3.28 -19.78 -12.28
CA ALA A 2 3.67 -21.01 -11.59
C ALA A 2 2.53 -21.36 -10.60
N ALA A 3 2.14 -22.64 -10.59
CA ALA A 3 0.98 -23.29 -9.93
C ALA A 3 0.89 -23.00 -8.41
N ARG A 4 -0.30 -22.65 -7.87
CA ARG A 4 -1.38 -23.54 -7.39
C ARG A 4 -0.90 -24.57 -6.37
N ASP A 5 -1.12 -24.26 -5.09
CA ASP A 5 -1.57 -25.21 -4.07
C ASP A 5 -2.18 -24.47 -2.86
N GLY A 6 -3.40 -24.89 -2.49
CA GLY A 6 -3.94 -24.71 -1.14
C GLY A 6 -4.79 -23.47 -0.85
N LEU A 7 -6.01 -23.41 -1.38
CA LEU A 7 -7.27 -23.11 -0.65
C LEU A 7 -8.43 -23.07 -1.67
N PRO A 8 -9.58 -23.73 -1.42
CA PRO A 8 -10.72 -23.65 -2.32
C PRO A 8 -11.35 -22.26 -2.23
N TRP A 9 -11.08 -21.41 -3.22
CA TRP A 9 -11.77 -20.13 -3.36
C TRP A 9 -13.17 -20.40 -3.93
N ASN A 10 -14.20 -20.16 -3.13
CA ASN A 10 -15.60 -20.32 -3.51
C ASN A 10 -16.19 -18.94 -3.90
N PRO A 11 -16.56 -18.70 -5.17
CA PRO A 11 -16.99 -17.38 -5.68
C PRO A 11 -18.38 -16.90 -5.20
N SER A 12 -19.04 -17.58 -4.26
CA SER A 12 -20.49 -17.45 -4.01
C SER A 12 -20.93 -16.64 -2.78
N ILE A 13 -20.04 -15.87 -2.11
CA ILE A 13 -20.41 -15.10 -0.91
C ILE A 13 -20.37 -13.59 -1.18
N TYR A 14 -21.45 -13.03 -1.72
CA TYR A 14 -21.64 -11.59 -1.93
C TYR A 14 -22.11 -10.83 -0.68
N THR A 15 -21.55 -11.19 0.48
CA THR A 15 -21.52 -10.33 1.67
C THR A 15 -20.21 -10.59 2.38
N SER A 16 -19.12 -9.99 1.90
CA SER A 16 -17.86 -9.97 2.63
C SER A 16 -18.04 -9.12 3.89
N THR A 17 -17.79 -9.69 5.06
CA THR A 17 -17.70 -8.88 6.28
C THR A 17 -16.47 -7.99 6.22
N LEU A 18 -16.43 -6.92 7.03
CA LEU A 18 -15.23 -6.09 7.16
C LEU A 18 -14.01 -6.95 7.52
N LEU A 19 -14.18 -7.88 8.47
CA LEU A 19 -13.15 -8.83 8.86
C LEU A 19 -12.62 -9.66 7.68
N GLN A 20 -13.51 -10.23 6.86
CA GLN A 20 -13.10 -11.00 5.67
C GLN A 20 -12.34 -10.12 4.67
N HIS A 21 -12.80 -8.90 4.45
CA HIS A 21 -12.13 -7.95 3.57
C HIS A 21 -10.72 -7.58 4.08
N LEU A 22 -10.54 -7.38 5.39
CA LEU A 22 -9.23 -7.13 5.98
C LEU A 22 -8.32 -8.35 5.87
N ASN A 23 -8.81 -9.54 6.23
CA ASN A 23 -8.02 -10.77 6.20
C ASN A 23 -7.58 -11.14 4.79
N ALA A 24 -8.39 -10.86 3.77
CA ALA A 24 -8.01 -11.08 2.39
C ALA A 24 -6.78 -10.24 1.95
N ARG A 25 -6.55 -9.07 2.56
CA ARG A 25 -5.37 -8.24 2.28
C ARG A 25 -4.06 -8.86 2.77
N SER A 26 -4.11 -9.92 3.59
CA SER A 26 -2.91 -10.67 4.00
C SER A 26 -2.17 -11.28 2.80
N VAL A 27 -2.90 -11.74 1.77
CA VAL A 27 -2.30 -12.30 0.54
C VAL A 27 -1.53 -11.23 -0.21
N SER A 28 -2.14 -10.05 -0.39
CA SER A 28 -1.49 -8.90 -1.02
C SER A 28 -0.29 -8.41 -0.20
N ALA A 29 -0.40 -8.38 1.13
CA ALA A 29 0.70 -8.04 2.03
C ALA A 29 1.90 -8.97 1.84
N MET A 30 1.67 -10.28 1.77
CA MET A 30 2.73 -11.29 1.61
C MET A 30 3.42 -11.20 0.25
N ARG A 31 2.66 -10.93 -0.83
CA ARG A 31 3.23 -10.71 -2.16
C ARG A 31 4.08 -9.46 -2.21
N LEU A 32 3.57 -8.36 -1.66
CA LEU A 32 4.28 -7.09 -1.66
C LEU A 32 5.55 -7.18 -0.78
N LEU A 33 5.49 -7.88 0.35
CA LEU A 33 6.66 -8.21 1.15
C LEU A 33 7.68 -9.07 0.37
N SER A 34 7.22 -10.04 -0.41
CA SER A 34 8.09 -10.87 -1.25
C SER A 34 8.76 -10.06 -2.36
N PHE A 35 8.05 -9.07 -2.92
CA PHE A 35 8.62 -8.10 -3.85
C PHE A 35 9.72 -7.26 -3.17
N PHE A 36 9.46 -6.69 -1.99
CA PHE A 36 10.48 -5.89 -1.28
C PHE A 36 11.71 -6.69 -0.86
N LYS A 37 11.54 -7.98 -0.54
CA LYS A 37 12.67 -8.89 -0.27
C LYS A 37 13.58 -9.16 -1.47
N GLN A 38 13.21 -8.76 -2.68
CA GLN A 38 14.07 -8.88 -3.86
C GLN A 38 14.98 -7.65 -4.05
N ILE A 39 14.78 -6.60 -3.25
CA ILE A 39 15.48 -5.32 -3.37
C ILE A 39 16.80 -5.42 -2.59
N PRO A 40 17.97 -5.31 -3.25
CA PRO A 40 19.27 -5.46 -2.59
C PRO A 40 19.46 -4.51 -1.42
N GLU A 41 19.23 -3.21 -1.65
CA GLU A 41 19.43 -2.14 -0.65
C GLU A 41 18.46 -2.31 0.52
N PHE A 42 17.26 -2.85 0.29
CA PHE A 42 16.34 -3.20 1.38
C PHE A 42 16.92 -4.34 2.22
N ASN A 43 17.53 -5.36 1.61
CA ASN A 43 18.07 -6.52 2.32
C ASN A 43 19.35 -6.23 3.11
N GLU A 44 20.10 -5.22 2.70
CA GLU A 44 21.31 -4.75 3.38
C GLU A 44 21.02 -4.00 4.68
N LEU A 45 19.77 -3.55 4.87
CA LEU A 45 19.37 -2.87 6.10
C LEU A 45 19.38 -3.81 7.31
N ASN A 46 19.57 -3.21 8.48
CA ASN A 46 19.41 -3.88 9.76
C ASN A 46 18.04 -4.59 9.84
N VAL A 47 18.01 -5.82 10.34
CA VAL A 47 16.80 -6.65 10.41
C VAL A 47 15.66 -5.93 11.16
N GLN A 48 15.97 -5.27 12.27
CA GLN A 48 14.97 -4.56 13.06
C GLN A 48 14.41 -3.33 12.34
N ASP A 49 15.24 -2.64 11.56
CA ASP A 49 14.80 -1.51 10.74
C ASP A 49 13.89 -1.97 9.61
N ARG A 50 14.24 -3.08 8.94
CA ARG A 50 13.36 -3.71 7.93
C ARG A 50 12.01 -4.09 8.51
N ILE A 51 12.00 -4.71 9.69
CA ILE A 51 10.75 -5.07 10.40
C ILE A 51 9.95 -3.82 10.72
N THR A 52 10.60 -2.77 11.20
CA THR A 52 9.95 -1.49 11.52
C THR A 52 9.32 -0.88 10.28
N LEU A 53 10.09 -0.70 9.21
CA LEU A 53 9.60 -0.16 7.94
C LEU A 53 8.43 -0.97 7.38
N VAL A 54 8.51 -2.30 7.38
CA VAL A 54 7.42 -3.18 6.94
C VAL A 54 6.19 -3.00 7.80
N LYS A 55 6.34 -3.01 9.12
CA LYS A 55 5.21 -2.94 10.04
C LYS A 55 4.43 -1.65 9.85
N TYR A 56 5.13 -0.52 9.72
CA TYR A 56 4.50 0.80 9.64
C TYR A 56 4.09 1.18 8.23
N ASN A 57 4.82 0.79 7.17
CA ASN A 57 4.54 1.28 5.83
C ASN A 57 3.76 0.29 4.95
N LEU A 58 3.75 -1.01 5.24
CA LEU A 58 3.20 -1.99 4.29
C LEU A 58 1.69 -1.83 4.07
N MET A 59 0.90 -1.51 5.10
CA MET A 59 -0.55 -1.43 4.98
C MET A 59 -1.03 -0.39 3.93
N PRO A 60 -0.60 0.89 3.96
CA PRO A 60 -0.97 1.83 2.92
C PRO A 60 -0.47 1.43 1.53
N LEU A 61 0.67 0.75 1.45
CA LEU A 61 1.27 0.33 0.18
C LEU A 61 0.49 -0.81 -0.49
N ILE A 62 -0.20 -1.66 0.28
CA ILE A 62 -1.09 -2.68 -0.28
C ILE A 62 -2.14 -2.02 -1.17
N ILE A 63 -2.74 -0.93 -0.70
CA ILE A 63 -3.79 -0.22 -1.46
C ILE A 63 -3.21 0.45 -2.70
N LEU A 64 -2.03 1.08 -2.59
CA LEU A 64 -1.37 1.67 -3.76
C LEU A 64 -0.95 0.61 -4.77
N ASN A 65 -0.51 -0.57 -4.33
CA ASN A 65 -0.14 -1.67 -5.21
C ASN A 65 -1.34 -2.18 -6.04
N CYS A 66 -2.57 -2.06 -5.55
CA CYS A 66 -3.77 -2.40 -6.31
C CYS A 66 -3.94 -1.56 -7.60
N THR A 67 -3.31 -0.39 -7.71
CA THR A 67 -3.40 0.45 -8.91
C THR A 67 -2.70 -0.19 -10.11
N LEU A 68 -1.68 -1.03 -9.88
CA LEU A 68 -0.96 -1.76 -10.92
C LEU A 68 -1.85 -2.80 -11.62
N GLY A 69 -2.85 -3.34 -10.92
CA GLY A 69 -3.82 -4.29 -11.45
C GLY A 69 -5.08 -3.65 -12.03
N TYR A 70 -5.20 -2.30 -12.02
CA TYR A 70 -6.42 -1.63 -12.44
C TYR A 70 -6.57 -1.61 -13.97
N ASN A 71 -7.65 -2.21 -14.46
CA ASN A 71 -8.04 -2.18 -15.86
C ASN A 71 -9.08 -1.07 -16.08
N THR A 72 -8.75 -0.08 -16.92
CA THR A 72 -9.62 1.07 -17.21
C THR A 72 -10.85 0.71 -18.02
N GLU A 73 -10.75 -0.21 -18.96
CA GLU A 73 -11.85 -0.58 -19.87
C GLU A 73 -12.99 -1.23 -19.10
N SER A 74 -12.65 -2.12 -18.17
CA SER A 74 -13.60 -2.82 -17.30
C SER A 74 -13.89 -2.09 -15.98
N GLN A 75 -13.13 -1.02 -15.68
CA GLN A 75 -13.13 -0.30 -14.39
C GLN A 75 -13.00 -1.23 -13.17
N LYS A 76 -12.25 -2.31 -13.34
CA LYS A 76 -12.03 -3.33 -12.31
C LYS A 76 -10.56 -3.47 -12.03
N ILE A 77 -10.24 -3.77 -10.78
CA ILE A 77 -8.91 -4.28 -10.45
C ILE A 77 -8.93 -5.74 -10.89
N ILE A 78 -8.11 -6.07 -11.89
CA ILE A 78 -7.77 -7.45 -12.22
C ILE A 78 -6.77 -7.88 -11.16
N GLU A 79 -7.29 -8.26 -10.01
CA GLU A 79 -6.47 -8.89 -8.99
C GLU A 79 -6.09 -10.32 -9.46
N ALA A 80 -5.07 -10.93 -8.86
CA ALA A 80 -4.81 -12.34 -9.16
C ALA A 80 -6.01 -13.18 -8.70
N ASP A 81 -6.25 -14.34 -9.29
CA ASP A 81 -7.41 -15.23 -9.02
C ASP A 81 -7.69 -15.54 -7.52
N SER A 82 -6.76 -15.23 -6.62
CA SER A 82 -6.86 -15.47 -5.18
C SER A 82 -7.11 -14.23 -4.32
N ASP A 83 -7.18 -13.04 -4.90
CA ASP A 83 -7.37 -11.80 -4.15
C ASP A 83 -8.87 -11.50 -3.96
N ALA A 84 -9.22 -10.85 -2.85
CA ALA A 84 -10.60 -10.45 -2.62
C ALA A 84 -10.88 -9.12 -3.32
N PRO A 85 -11.91 -9.07 -4.19
CA PRO A 85 -12.21 -7.91 -4.99
C PRO A 85 -12.39 -6.68 -4.11
N TRP A 86 -11.91 -5.55 -4.61
CA TRP A 86 -12.13 -4.26 -3.96
C TRP A 86 -13.62 -3.95 -3.84
N ASP A 87 -14.13 -3.95 -2.61
CA ASP A 87 -15.53 -3.67 -2.31
C ASP A 87 -15.71 -2.22 -1.87
N SER A 88 -16.20 -1.39 -2.79
CA SER A 88 -16.50 0.01 -2.53
C SER A 88 -17.62 0.20 -1.51
N THR A 89 -18.53 -0.76 -1.35
CA THR A 89 -19.65 -0.67 -0.42
C THR A 89 -19.19 -0.77 1.03
N ILE A 90 -18.24 -1.67 1.31
CA ILE A 90 -17.62 -1.81 2.64
C ILE A 90 -16.86 -0.53 2.99
N LEU A 91 -16.06 0.00 2.08
CA LEU A 91 -15.30 1.23 2.32
C LEU A 91 -16.22 2.42 2.60
N MET A 92 -17.30 2.55 1.83
CA MET A 92 -18.28 3.61 2.03
C MET A 92 -19.04 3.43 3.35
N LYS A 93 -19.36 2.19 3.76
CA LYS A 93 -20.00 1.88 5.04
C LYS A 93 -19.10 2.19 6.23
N VAL A 94 -17.80 1.86 6.15
CA VAL A 94 -16.84 2.02 7.26
C VAL A 94 -16.34 3.45 7.37
N HIS A 95 -16.07 4.11 6.25
CA HIS A 95 -15.44 5.43 6.24
C HIS A 95 -16.38 6.58 5.87
N GLY A 96 -17.57 6.29 5.35
CA GLY A 96 -18.50 7.31 4.85
C GLY A 96 -18.18 7.77 3.42
N HIS A 97 -19.18 8.38 2.80
CA HIS A 97 -19.13 8.81 1.39
C HIS A 97 -17.99 9.81 1.12
N ASP A 98 -17.80 10.82 1.97
CA ASP A 98 -16.82 11.88 1.73
C ASP A 98 -15.38 11.38 1.76
N ILE A 99 -15.07 10.49 2.71
CA ILE A 99 -13.75 9.85 2.77
C ILE A 99 -13.57 8.91 1.58
N TYR A 100 -14.59 8.13 1.22
CA TYR A 100 -14.53 7.27 0.03
C TYR A 100 -14.22 8.07 -1.25
N MET A 101 -14.85 9.22 -1.46
CA MET A 101 -14.57 10.08 -2.62
C MET A 101 -13.13 10.60 -2.62
N LYS A 102 -12.55 10.91 -1.45
CA LYS A 102 -11.14 11.28 -1.32
C LYS A 102 -10.20 10.11 -1.67
N ILE A 103 -10.48 8.90 -1.15
CA ILE A 103 -9.74 7.68 -1.49
C ILE A 103 -9.76 7.50 -3.01
N ARG A 104 -10.95 7.53 -3.61
CA ARG A 104 -11.15 7.33 -5.04
C ARG A 104 -10.35 8.32 -5.88
N LYS A 105 -10.39 9.62 -5.57
CA LYS A 105 -9.64 10.64 -6.30
C LYS A 105 -8.13 10.41 -6.26
N ILE A 106 -7.59 10.03 -5.10
CA ILE A 106 -6.17 9.71 -4.94
C ILE A 106 -5.83 8.45 -5.74
N PHE A 107 -6.62 7.41 -5.59
CA PHE A 107 -6.44 6.13 -6.28
C PHE A 107 -6.47 6.28 -7.80
N GLU A 108 -7.45 6.98 -8.35
CA GLU A 108 -7.56 7.29 -9.79
C GLU A 108 -6.33 8.02 -10.31
N SER A 109 -5.69 8.86 -9.49
CA SER A 109 -4.48 9.58 -9.89
C SER A 109 -3.28 8.64 -10.01
N PHE A 110 -3.11 7.71 -9.07
CA PHE A 110 -2.09 6.66 -9.19
C PHE A 110 -2.37 5.68 -10.32
N VAL A 111 -3.64 5.37 -10.60
CA VAL A 111 -4.03 4.56 -11.77
C VAL A 111 -3.60 5.24 -13.06
N ARG A 112 -3.85 6.54 -13.23
CA ARG A 112 -3.41 7.27 -14.43
C ARG A 112 -1.90 7.20 -14.63
N ILE A 113 -1.12 7.36 -13.56
CA ILE A 113 0.34 7.23 -13.61
C ILE A 113 0.75 5.79 -13.95
N ALA A 114 0.14 4.77 -13.33
CA ALA A 114 0.42 3.36 -13.61
C ALA A 114 0.14 2.99 -15.07
N GLN A 115 -0.94 3.52 -15.64
CA GLN A 115 -1.33 3.25 -17.03
C GLN A 115 -0.43 3.94 -18.03
N TYR A 116 0.09 5.10 -17.67
CA TYR A 116 1.12 5.77 -18.44
C TYR A 116 2.41 4.95 -18.41
N ASP A 117 2.88 4.55 -17.22
CA ASP A 117 4.05 3.70 -17.04
C ASP A 117 4.08 3.07 -15.63
N GLN A 118 3.87 1.76 -15.57
CA GLN A 118 3.79 1.00 -14.32
C GLN A 118 5.09 1.03 -13.50
N ARG A 119 6.26 1.22 -14.15
CA ARG A 119 7.56 1.23 -13.46
C ARG A 119 7.67 2.41 -12.50
N ILE A 120 6.99 3.51 -12.80
CA ILE A 120 6.92 4.70 -11.95
C ILE A 120 6.31 4.35 -10.58
N ILE A 121 5.17 3.65 -10.59
CA ILE A 121 4.50 3.22 -9.35
C ILE A 121 5.33 2.15 -8.63
N GLN A 122 5.95 1.22 -9.35
CA GLN A 122 6.83 0.23 -8.72
C GLN A 122 8.00 0.89 -7.98
N LEU A 123 8.72 1.82 -8.62
CA LEU A 123 9.79 2.58 -7.97
C LEU A 123 9.28 3.43 -6.80
N ALA A 124 8.12 4.07 -6.96
CA ALA A 124 7.48 4.78 -5.87
C ALA A 124 7.19 3.89 -4.66
N LEU A 125 6.65 2.69 -4.85
CA LEU A 125 6.39 1.75 -3.74
C LEU A 125 7.68 1.39 -2.99
N ILE A 126 8.82 1.27 -3.70
CA ILE A 126 10.14 1.05 -3.10
C ILE A 126 10.58 2.25 -2.25
N ILE A 127 10.44 3.46 -2.79
CA ILE A 127 10.77 4.70 -2.05
C ILE A 127 9.92 4.78 -0.78
N LEU A 128 8.63 4.48 -0.88
CA LEU A 128 7.70 4.60 0.24
C LEU A 128 7.90 3.54 1.32
N ILE A 129 8.22 2.28 0.98
CA ILE A 129 8.56 1.28 2.01
C ILE A 129 9.81 1.70 2.79
N LEU A 130 10.76 2.38 2.13
CA LEU A 130 11.98 2.93 2.73
C LEU A 130 11.77 4.30 3.41
N THR A 131 10.56 4.86 3.38
CA THR A 131 10.27 6.17 3.97
C THR A 131 9.87 6.03 5.43
N LYS A 132 10.77 6.42 6.34
CA LYS A 132 10.42 6.54 7.76
C LYS A 132 9.31 7.56 7.95
N GLY A 133 8.32 7.24 8.76
CA GLY A 133 7.22 8.14 9.12
C GLY A 133 6.14 8.25 8.05
N PHE A 134 6.10 7.34 7.05
CA PHE A 134 5.11 7.43 5.98
C PHE A 134 3.68 7.21 6.48
N SER A 135 3.48 6.35 7.47
CA SER A 135 2.15 6.04 8.03
C SER A 135 1.95 6.55 9.44
N THR A 136 2.85 7.38 9.97
CA THR A 136 2.67 7.94 11.31
C THR A 136 1.48 8.89 11.29
N SER A 137 0.47 8.56 12.08
CA SER A 137 -0.70 9.39 12.33
C SER A 137 -0.84 9.61 13.82
N ASP A 138 -1.69 10.56 14.23
CA ASP A 138 -1.90 10.92 15.64
C ASP A 138 -2.13 9.66 16.50
N GLY A 139 -1.18 9.36 17.39
CA GLY A 139 -1.23 8.25 18.34
C GLY A 139 -0.34 7.03 18.00
N LEU A 140 0.17 6.92 16.77
CA LEU A 140 1.09 5.85 16.35
C LEU A 140 2.53 6.35 16.30
N THR A 141 3.29 6.07 17.35
CA THR A 141 4.71 6.41 17.42
C THR A 141 5.55 5.31 16.76
N GLU A 142 6.03 5.57 15.55
CA GLU A 142 7.01 4.70 14.89
C GLU A 142 8.34 4.70 15.67
N PRO A 143 8.93 3.53 15.96
CA PRO A 143 10.21 3.42 16.64
C PRO A 143 11.34 4.19 15.96
N ILE A 144 12.36 4.52 16.76
CA ILE A 144 13.63 5.02 16.22
C ILE A 144 14.31 3.88 15.47
N LEU A 145 14.85 4.18 14.29
CA LEU A 145 15.59 3.21 13.49
C LEU A 145 17.00 3.09 14.07
N ASN A 146 17.55 1.88 14.08
CA ASN A 146 18.92 1.62 14.52
C ASN A 146 19.94 2.29 13.58
N ASP A 147 19.74 2.16 12.27
CA ASP A 147 20.55 2.82 11.25
C ASP A 147 19.66 3.60 10.26
N GLY A 148 19.12 4.72 10.74
CA GLY A 148 18.33 5.62 9.91
C GLY A 148 19.12 6.20 8.72
N ILE A 149 20.45 6.27 8.80
CA ILE A 149 21.29 6.79 7.71
C ILE A 149 21.32 5.80 6.56
N ALA A 150 21.48 4.50 6.82
CA ALA A 150 21.41 3.46 5.80
C ALA A 150 20.05 3.45 5.10
N VAL A 151 18.96 3.57 5.86
CA VAL A 151 17.60 3.65 5.30
C VAL A 151 17.43 4.86 4.39
N TYR A 152 17.88 6.04 4.84
CA TYR A 152 17.83 7.26 4.03
C TYR A 152 18.67 7.15 2.74
N ARG A 153 19.86 6.54 2.81
CA ARG A 153 20.70 6.30 1.61
C ARG A 153 20.01 5.37 0.61
N ALA A 154 19.41 4.29 1.09
CA ALA A 154 18.65 3.37 0.25
C ALA A 154 17.44 4.08 -0.40
N GLN A 155 16.68 4.86 0.38
CA GLN A 155 15.56 5.66 -0.13
C GLN A 155 16.01 6.65 -1.22
N ASN A 156 17.10 7.39 -0.97
CA ASN A 156 17.63 8.36 -1.92
C ASN A 156 18.10 7.73 -3.23
N TYR A 157 18.75 6.57 -3.15
CA TYR A 157 19.14 5.82 -4.35
C TYR A 157 17.95 5.57 -5.27
N TYR A 158 16.84 5.07 -4.73
CA TYR A 158 15.63 4.82 -5.53
C TYR A 158 14.92 6.10 -5.96
N THR A 159 15.00 7.16 -5.17
CA THR A 159 14.45 8.48 -5.52
C THR A 159 15.18 9.08 -6.72
N GLU A 160 16.52 9.04 -6.71
CA GLU A 160 17.33 9.46 -7.85
C GLU A 160 17.12 8.56 -9.06
N LEU A 161 16.99 7.25 -8.86
CA LEU A 161 16.71 6.29 -9.93
C LEU A 161 15.38 6.62 -10.61
N LEU A 162 14.33 6.91 -9.84
CA LEU A 162 13.04 7.33 -10.36
C LEU A 162 13.16 8.63 -11.16
N TRP A 163 13.87 9.63 -10.64
CA TRP A 163 14.08 10.89 -11.34
C TRP A 163 14.78 10.68 -12.69
N LYS A 164 15.93 9.99 -12.68
CA LYS A 164 16.74 9.70 -13.88
C LYS A 164 15.95 8.88 -14.89
N TYR A 165 15.17 7.91 -14.41
CA TYR A 165 14.28 7.11 -15.26
C TYR A 165 13.23 7.98 -15.95
N LEU A 166 12.52 8.83 -15.20
CA LEU A 166 11.52 9.73 -15.75
C LEU A 166 12.13 10.69 -16.78
N GLU A 167 13.28 11.29 -16.47
CA GLU A 167 13.95 12.23 -17.36
C GLU A 167 14.40 11.57 -18.66
N THR A 168 14.96 10.35 -18.56
CA THR A 168 15.42 9.59 -19.72
C THR A 168 14.26 9.13 -20.60
N MET A 169 13.15 8.67 -20.01
CA MET A 169 12.05 8.04 -20.74
C MET A 169 10.99 9.02 -21.22
N HIS A 170 10.73 10.08 -20.45
CA HIS A 170 9.57 10.96 -20.64
C HIS A 170 9.97 12.43 -20.84
N GLY A 171 11.24 12.77 -20.64
CA GLY A 171 11.78 14.12 -20.76
C GLY A 171 11.51 15.01 -19.56
N TYR A 172 12.38 16.00 -19.37
CA TYR A 172 12.42 16.86 -18.18
C TYR A 172 11.07 17.47 -17.78
N GLY A 173 10.31 18.03 -18.72
CA GLY A 173 9.03 18.67 -18.43
C GLY A 173 7.99 17.71 -17.85
N LYS A 174 7.94 16.47 -18.34
CA LYS A 174 7.06 15.43 -17.80
C LYS A 174 7.58 14.89 -16.48
N THR A 175 8.89 14.78 -16.30
CA THR A 175 9.51 14.39 -15.03
C THR A 175 9.06 15.28 -13.89
N VAL A 176 9.22 16.59 -14.04
CA VAL A 176 8.84 17.55 -12.99
C VAL A 176 7.34 17.41 -12.65
N HIS A 177 6.49 17.28 -13.68
CA HIS A 177 5.05 17.15 -13.47
C HIS A 177 4.68 15.85 -12.73
N ILE A 178 5.15 14.69 -13.21
CA ILE A 178 4.84 13.39 -12.60
C ILE A 178 5.38 13.32 -11.19
N PHE A 179 6.62 13.78 -10.96
CA PHE A 179 7.23 13.75 -9.64
C PHE A 179 6.46 14.62 -8.63
N ASN A 180 6.03 15.81 -9.04
CA ASN A 180 5.18 16.67 -8.22
C ASN A 180 3.82 16.03 -7.93
N GLU A 181 3.17 15.42 -8.94
CA GLU A 181 1.90 14.71 -8.73
C GLU A 181 2.06 13.56 -7.72
N LEU A 182 3.12 12.75 -7.84
CA LEU A 182 3.43 11.68 -6.89
C LEU A 182 3.54 12.22 -5.47
N VAL A 183 4.35 13.26 -5.24
CA VAL A 183 4.53 13.87 -3.92
C VAL A 183 3.20 14.37 -3.34
N ILE A 184 2.42 15.13 -4.11
CA ILE A 184 1.12 15.66 -3.67
C ILE A 184 0.16 14.53 -3.29
N HIS A 185 0.09 13.48 -4.11
CA HIS A 185 -0.80 12.35 -3.86
C HIS A 185 -0.32 11.47 -2.70
N PHE A 186 0.99 11.33 -2.47
CA PHE A 186 1.52 10.63 -1.29
C PHE A 186 1.21 11.36 0.01
N ILE A 187 1.41 12.68 0.05
CA ILE A 187 1.05 13.49 1.22
C ILE A 187 -0.45 13.38 1.49
N SER A 188 -1.27 13.50 0.44
CA SER A 188 -2.72 13.36 0.55
C SER A 188 -3.13 11.97 1.07
N TRP A 189 -2.44 10.93 0.63
CA TRP A 189 -2.67 9.56 1.06
C TRP A 189 -2.28 9.36 2.52
N GLN A 190 -1.11 9.83 2.93
CA GLN A 190 -0.63 9.79 4.32
C GLN A 190 -1.60 10.49 5.27
N MET A 191 -2.07 11.69 4.91
CA MET A 191 -3.09 12.39 5.72
C MET A 191 -4.38 11.58 5.85
N LEU A 192 -4.79 10.89 4.78
CA LEU A 192 -6.00 10.09 4.78
C LEU A 192 -5.87 8.83 5.64
N GLN A 193 -4.69 8.20 5.65
CA GLN A 193 -4.42 6.96 6.42
C GLN A 193 -4.80 7.10 7.90
N GLY A 194 -4.50 8.23 8.54
CA GLY A 194 -4.88 8.46 9.94
C GLY A 194 -6.39 8.39 10.18
N TYR A 195 -7.19 8.95 9.26
CA TYR A 195 -8.65 8.86 9.33
C TYR A 195 -9.15 7.42 9.07
N LEU A 196 -8.53 6.72 8.12
CA LEU A 196 -8.89 5.34 7.80
C LEU A 196 -8.63 4.41 8.99
N HIS A 197 -7.46 4.51 9.60
CA HIS A 197 -7.08 3.74 10.77
C HIS A 197 -8.02 4.02 11.95
N ARG A 198 -8.30 5.30 12.26
CA ARG A 198 -9.22 5.68 13.34
C ARG A 198 -10.63 5.12 13.14
N ASN A 199 -11.17 5.25 11.93
CA ASN A 199 -12.50 4.70 11.61
C ASN A 199 -12.52 3.18 11.75
N LEU A 200 -11.44 2.51 11.33
CA LEU A 200 -11.33 1.07 11.45
C LEU A 200 -11.36 0.61 12.91
N CYS A 201 -10.56 1.25 13.78
CA CYS A 201 -10.52 0.96 15.21
C CYS A 201 -11.87 1.22 15.91
N ASN A 202 -12.66 2.18 15.43
CA ASN A 202 -13.99 2.48 15.97
C ASN A 202 -15.08 1.49 15.54
N VAL A 203 -14.91 0.84 14.39
CA VAL A 203 -15.93 -0.06 13.81
C VAL A 203 -15.67 -1.52 14.18
N LEU A 204 -14.42 -1.94 14.33
CA LEU A 204 -14.08 -3.31 14.68
C LEU A 204 -14.49 -3.65 16.12
N THR A 205 -15.21 -4.76 16.29
CA THR A 205 -15.52 -5.30 17.60
C THR A 205 -14.32 -6.05 18.19
N PRO A 206 -14.23 -6.21 19.54
CA PRO A 206 -13.15 -6.99 20.15
C PRO A 206 -13.07 -8.44 19.64
N THR A 207 -14.22 -9.04 19.31
CA THR A 207 -14.28 -10.39 18.73
C THR A 207 -13.64 -10.41 17.34
N GLU A 208 -14.00 -9.48 16.46
CA GLU A 208 -13.40 -9.39 15.11
C GLU A 208 -11.91 -9.07 15.18
N MET A 209 -11.48 -8.21 16.11
CA MET A 209 -10.06 -7.94 16.34
C MET A 209 -9.31 -9.21 16.68
N ASN A 210 -9.87 -10.10 17.51
CA ASN A 210 -9.27 -11.39 17.85
C ASN A 210 -9.23 -12.38 16.68
N GLU A 211 -10.16 -12.27 15.72
CA GLU A 211 -10.24 -13.13 14.54
C GLU A 211 -9.37 -12.64 13.36
N LEU A 212 -8.74 -11.46 13.47
CA LEU A 212 -7.79 -11.00 12.46
C LEU A 212 -6.59 -11.94 12.36
N LEU A 213 -6.14 -12.17 11.13
CA LEU A 213 -4.92 -12.92 10.86
C LEU A 213 -3.71 -12.21 11.49
N PRO A 214 -2.70 -12.97 11.98
CA PRO A 214 -1.57 -12.38 12.71
C PRO A 214 -0.84 -11.25 11.97
N ILE A 215 -0.66 -11.40 10.65
CA ILE A 215 -0.06 -10.34 9.83
C ILE A 215 -0.91 -9.07 9.81
N MET A 216 -2.24 -9.20 9.70
CA MET A 216 -3.14 -8.05 9.67
C MET A 216 -3.19 -7.35 11.03
N LYS A 217 -3.20 -8.08 12.14
CA LYS A 217 -3.06 -7.51 13.49
C LYS A 217 -1.79 -6.66 13.61
N SER A 218 -0.66 -7.21 13.16
CA SER A 218 0.63 -6.53 13.21
C SER A 218 0.66 -5.24 12.39
N LEU A 219 0.14 -5.28 11.17
CA LEU A 219 0.13 -4.13 10.24
C LEU A 219 -0.90 -3.06 10.61
N LEU A 220 -2.06 -3.46 11.12
CA LEU A 220 -3.12 -2.53 11.50
C LEU A 220 -2.87 -1.87 12.85
N HIS A 221 -1.90 -2.33 13.64
CA HIS A 221 -1.59 -1.81 14.98
C HIS A 221 -2.82 -1.75 15.91
N ILE A 222 -3.68 -2.77 15.81
CA ILE A 222 -4.84 -2.89 16.67
C ILE A 222 -4.35 -3.37 18.06
N PRO A 223 -4.78 -2.70 19.15
CA PRO A 223 -4.38 -3.04 20.52
C PRO A 223 -4.89 -4.41 20.99
#